data_AF-A0A7V0MLF7-F1
#
_entry.id   AF-A0A7V0MLF7-F1
#
_cell.length_a   1.000
_cell.length_b   1.000
_cell.length_c   1.000
_cell.angle_alpha   90.00
_cell.angle_beta   90.00
_cell.angle_gamma   90.00
#
_symmetry.space_group_name_H-M   'P 1'
#
loop_
_entity.id
_entity.type
_entity.pdbx_description
1 polymer ?
#
loop_
_entity_poly.entity_id
_entity_poly.type
_entity_poly.pdbx_seq_one_letter_code
_entity_poly.pdbx_strand_id
1 'polypeptide(L)'
;FYTTQIPVCLWFVTRSKKGDKKRGHRNRQGATLFIDARKMGQLIDRVHRELTDEEIKKIASVYHTWRSEKHTDEYEDVPGFCKSATIDEIKGHGYVLTPGRYVGAEEVEDDGVPFDEKMTELTAKLYEQFAMADQLEATIRKNLEALGYGE
;
A
#
# COMPACT_ATOMS: atom_id res chain seq x y z
N PHE A 1 13.56 -4.58 -8.45
CA PHE A 1 14.76 -5.34 -8.05
C PHE A 1 14.68 -6.72 -8.66
N TYR A 2 15.73 -7.19 -9.31
CA TYR A 2 15.65 -8.41 -10.14
C TYR A 2 15.52 -9.73 -9.35
N THR A 3 15.73 -9.71 -8.04
CA THR A 3 15.90 -10.93 -7.23
C THR A 3 14.93 -11.04 -6.05
N THR A 4 14.05 -10.06 -5.83
CA THR A 4 13.10 -10.07 -4.70
C THR A 4 11.76 -9.46 -5.10
N GLN A 5 10.68 -10.07 -4.61
CA GLN A 5 9.31 -9.58 -4.74
C GLN A 5 8.89 -8.68 -3.57
N ILE A 6 9.77 -8.51 -2.57
CA ILE A 6 9.46 -7.68 -1.40
C ILE A 6 9.54 -6.20 -1.80
N PRO A 7 8.55 -5.37 -1.41
CA PRO A 7 8.61 -3.93 -1.62
C PRO A 7 9.85 -3.32 -0.98
N VAL A 8 10.41 -2.32 -1.65
CA VAL A 8 11.56 -1.55 -1.15
C VAL A 8 11.15 -0.13 -0.79
N CYS A 9 11.92 0.51 0.07
CA CYS A 9 11.76 1.92 0.41
C CYS A 9 13.06 2.67 0.09
N LEU A 10 12.94 3.79 -0.62
CA LEU A 10 14.06 4.69 -0.88
C LEU A 10 14.03 5.84 0.13
N TRP A 11 15.18 6.12 0.75
CA TRP A 11 15.30 7.12 1.81
C TRP A 11 16.08 8.34 1.32
N PHE A 12 15.39 9.48 1.27
CA PHE A 12 16.00 10.76 0.92
C PHE A 12 16.19 11.60 2.18
N VAL A 13 17.43 11.64 2.67
CA VAL A 13 17.81 12.37 3.90
C VAL A 13 18.50 13.68 3.53
N THR A 14 18.23 14.73 4.31
CA THR A 14 18.89 16.03 4.18
C THR A 14 19.45 16.48 5.52
N ARG A 15 20.54 17.26 5.48
CA ARG A 15 21.12 17.91 6.67
C ARG A 15 20.28 19.07 7.19
N SER A 16 19.40 19.65 6.38
CA SER A 16 18.53 20.75 6.79
C SER A 16 17.17 20.69 6.10
N LYS A 17 16.13 20.86 6.92
CA LYS A 17 14.72 21.05 6.51
C LYS A 17 14.25 22.49 6.77
N LYS A 18 15.14 23.40 7.16
CA LYS A 18 14.82 24.82 7.36
C LYS A 18 14.43 25.45 6.01
N GLY A 19 13.57 26.46 6.06
CA GLY A 19 13.28 27.27 4.89
C GLY A 19 14.53 27.98 4.38
N ASP A 20 14.67 28.08 3.06
CA ASP A 20 15.78 28.74 2.39
C ASP A 20 15.25 29.53 1.20
N LYS A 21 15.08 30.84 1.38
CA LYS A 21 14.56 31.75 0.35
C LYS A 21 15.45 31.81 -0.89
N LYS A 22 16.78 31.62 -0.75
CA LYS A 22 17.69 31.64 -1.91
C LYS A 22 17.50 30.42 -2.80
N ARG A 23 17.15 29.28 -2.19
CA ARG A 23 16.84 28.02 -2.90
C ARG A 23 15.35 27.84 -3.17
N GLY A 24 14.51 28.77 -2.73
CA GLY A 24 13.05 28.67 -2.82
C GLY A 24 12.48 27.48 -2.05
N HIS A 25 13.09 27.09 -0.92
CA HIS A 25 12.60 25.98 -0.09
C HIS A 25 11.73 26.49 1.07
N ARG A 26 10.59 25.84 1.31
CA ARG A 26 9.77 26.12 2.50
C ARG A 26 10.36 25.47 3.75
N ASN A 27 9.95 25.94 4.92
CA ASN A 27 10.29 25.28 6.18
C ASN A 27 9.44 24.00 6.35
N ARG A 28 10.10 22.87 6.55
CA ARG A 28 9.49 21.54 6.70
C ARG A 28 10.14 20.75 7.84
N GLN A 29 10.71 21.46 8.82
CA GLN A 29 11.21 20.83 10.05
C GLN A 29 10.06 20.11 10.76
N GLY A 30 10.34 18.94 11.34
CA GLY A 30 9.31 18.15 11.99
C GLY A 30 8.38 17.38 11.05
N ALA A 31 8.49 17.56 9.73
CA ALA A 31 7.67 16.86 8.75
C ALA A 31 8.48 15.85 7.92
N THR A 32 7.85 14.75 7.53
CA THR A 32 8.37 13.71 6.66
C THR A 32 7.35 13.42 5.58
N LEU A 33 7.78 13.49 4.32
CA LEU A 33 6.96 13.12 3.17
C LEU A 33 7.04 11.61 2.95
N PHE A 34 5.89 10.96 2.96
CA PHE A 34 5.71 9.58 2.53
C PHE A 34 5.08 9.58 1.14
N ILE A 35 5.62 8.75 0.25
CA ILE A 35 5.06 8.48 -1.08
C ILE A 35 4.96 6.97 -1.23
N ASP A 36 3.77 6.47 -1.56
CA ASP A 36 3.52 5.07 -1.85
C ASP A 36 3.40 4.86 -3.36
N ALA A 37 4.46 4.33 -3.96
CA ALA A 37 4.50 4.02 -5.38
C ALA A 37 4.26 2.53 -5.67
N ARG A 38 3.78 1.73 -4.70
CA ARG A 38 3.66 0.26 -4.86
C ARG A 38 2.70 -0.14 -5.98
N LYS A 39 1.70 0.69 -6.28
CA LYS A 39 0.73 0.47 -7.37
C LYS A 39 1.18 1.08 -8.72
N MET A 40 2.25 1.86 -8.72
CA MET A 40 2.80 2.51 -9.93
C MET A 40 3.77 1.59 -10.66
N GLY A 41 3.91 1.80 -11.96
CA GLY A 41 4.80 1.09 -12.86
C GLY A 41 4.05 0.10 -13.74
N GLN A 42 4.67 -0.26 -14.86
CA GLN A 42 4.16 -1.25 -15.80
C GLN A 42 4.90 -2.57 -15.63
N LEU A 43 4.18 -3.68 -15.75
CA LEU A 43 4.79 -5.00 -15.76
C LEU A 43 5.53 -5.18 -17.09
N ILE A 44 6.86 -5.19 -17.03
CA ILE A 44 7.71 -5.50 -18.18
C ILE A 44 7.85 -7.02 -18.37
N ASP A 45 7.63 -7.78 -17.30
CA ASP A 45 7.41 -9.22 -17.32
C ASP A 45 6.54 -9.65 -16.12
N ARG A 46 6.43 -10.96 -15.86
CA ARG A 46 5.55 -11.51 -14.81
C ARG A 46 5.89 -11.05 -13.39
N VAL A 47 7.12 -10.59 -13.13
CA VAL A 47 7.60 -10.27 -11.77
C VAL A 47 8.25 -8.90 -11.67
N HIS A 48 8.67 -8.29 -12.77
CA HIS A 48 9.31 -6.98 -12.79
C HIS A 48 8.34 -5.88 -13.20
N ARG A 49 8.28 -4.86 -12.36
CA ARG A 49 7.55 -3.62 -12.60
C ARG A 49 8.55 -2.48 -12.78
N GLU A 50 8.37 -1.70 -13.84
CA GLU A 50 9.20 -0.53 -14.15
C GLU A 50 8.35 0.73 -14.08
N LEU A 51 8.84 1.75 -13.35
CA LEU A 51 8.18 3.05 -13.30
C LEU A 51 8.39 3.75 -14.64
N THR A 52 7.33 4.25 -15.25
CA THR A 52 7.46 5.03 -16.49
C THR A 52 8.06 6.41 -16.21
N ASP A 53 8.56 7.06 -17.25
CA ASP A 53 9.07 8.43 -17.15
C ASP A 53 8.00 9.40 -16.61
N GLU A 54 6.72 9.20 -16.96
CA GLU A 54 5.60 10.00 -16.44
C GLU A 54 5.41 9.78 -14.94
N GLU A 55 5.50 8.55 -14.46
CA GLU A 55 5.34 8.22 -13.04
C GLU A 55 6.52 8.74 -12.22
N ILE A 56 7.74 8.62 -12.73
CA ILE A 56 8.93 9.21 -12.11
C ILE A 56 8.78 10.72 -12.02
N LYS A 57 8.32 11.38 -13.10
CA LYS A 57 8.05 12.83 -13.11
C LYS A 57 6.97 13.18 -12.09
N LYS A 58 5.89 12.40 -11.96
CA LYS A 58 4.83 12.60 -10.97
C LYS A 58 5.38 12.54 -9.54
N ILE A 59 6.14 11.49 -9.20
CA ILE A 59 6.77 11.33 -7.88
C ILE A 59 7.73 12.50 -7.59
N ALA A 60 8.57 12.85 -8.56
CA ALA A 60 9.52 13.95 -8.42
C ALA A 60 8.81 15.29 -8.24
N SER A 61 7.75 15.55 -9.01
CA SER A 61 6.92 16.75 -8.91
C SER A 61 6.34 16.91 -7.50
N VAL A 62 5.72 15.85 -6.95
CA VAL A 62 5.18 15.85 -5.58
C VAL A 62 6.24 16.22 -4.56
N TYR A 63 7.44 15.65 -4.65
CA TYR A 63 8.55 16.01 -3.78
C TYR A 63 8.98 17.47 -3.95
N HIS A 64 9.08 17.97 -5.18
CA HIS A 64 9.47 19.34 -5.46
C HIS A 64 8.43 20.34 -4.97
N THR A 65 7.15 20.07 -5.18
CA THR A 65 6.02 20.85 -4.66
C THR A 65 6.01 20.84 -3.13
N TRP A 66 6.18 19.68 -2.49
CA TRP A 66 6.28 19.57 -1.03
C TRP A 66 7.50 20.28 -0.44
N ARG A 67 8.60 20.39 -1.18
CA ARG A 67 9.85 21.01 -0.68
C ARG A 67 9.90 22.52 -0.89
N SER A 68 9.26 23.02 -1.93
CA SER A 68 9.45 24.39 -2.41
C SER A 68 8.47 25.36 -1.75
N GLU A 69 8.88 26.62 -1.62
CA GLU A 69 8.05 27.75 -1.16
C GLU A 69 7.26 28.35 -2.33
N LYS A 70 7.81 28.25 -3.55
CA LYS A 70 7.19 28.69 -4.80
C LYS A 70 7.27 27.57 -5.83
N HIS A 71 6.32 26.65 -5.78
CA HIS A 71 6.05 25.78 -6.92
C HIS A 71 4.79 26.29 -7.64
N THR A 72 4.56 25.86 -8.88
CA THR A 72 3.34 26.19 -9.63
C THR A 72 2.05 25.86 -8.88
N ASP A 73 2.12 24.85 -8.01
CA ASP A 73 0.98 24.27 -7.32
C ASP A 73 1.29 24.20 -5.81
N GLU A 74 0.26 24.24 -4.97
CA GLU A 74 0.41 23.98 -3.53
C GLU A 74 0.46 22.47 -3.27
N TYR A 75 1.19 22.07 -2.24
CA TYR A 75 1.23 20.67 -1.83
C TYR A 75 -0.05 20.29 -1.09
N GLU A 76 -0.65 19.17 -1.49
CA GLU A 76 -1.77 18.52 -0.82
C GLU A 76 -1.48 17.02 -0.59
N ASP A 77 -2.04 16.47 0.48
CA ASP A 77 -1.99 15.04 0.75
C ASP A 77 -3.01 14.33 -0.16
N VAL A 78 -2.59 13.20 -0.75
CA VAL A 78 -3.43 12.41 -1.66
C VAL A 78 -3.58 11.00 -1.08
N PRO A 79 -4.81 10.59 -0.69
CA PRO A 79 -5.07 9.25 -0.16
C PRO A 79 -4.51 8.14 -1.05
N GLY A 80 -3.79 7.21 -0.43
CA GLY A 80 -3.12 6.09 -1.08
C GLY A 80 -1.87 6.44 -1.90
N PHE A 81 -1.49 7.72 -2.01
CA PHE A 81 -0.34 8.14 -2.81
C PHE A 81 0.71 8.93 -2.04
N CYS A 82 0.38 10.06 -1.40
CA CYS A 82 1.35 10.85 -0.66
C CYS A 82 0.78 11.51 0.60
N LYS A 83 1.61 11.59 1.64
CA LYS A 83 1.26 12.29 2.90
C LYS A 83 2.48 12.94 3.55
N SER A 84 2.31 14.17 4.03
CA SER A 84 3.29 14.87 4.86
C SER A 84 2.97 14.68 6.34
N ALA A 85 3.58 13.69 6.99
CA ALA A 85 3.33 13.40 8.40
C ALA A 85 4.32 14.11 9.34
N THR A 86 3.84 14.47 10.52
CA THR A 86 4.61 15.06 11.63
C THR A 86 5.39 14.00 12.41
N ILE A 87 6.38 14.44 13.19
CA ILE A 87 7.11 13.56 14.13
C ILE A 87 6.15 12.93 15.16
N ASP A 88 5.13 13.67 15.61
CA ASP A 88 4.17 13.16 16.59
C ASP A 88 3.28 12.06 16.02
N GLU A 89 2.82 12.20 14.76
CA GLU A 89 2.13 11.12 14.04
C GLU A 89 3.03 9.88 13.89
N ILE A 90 4.30 10.06 13.52
CA ILE A 90 5.28 8.97 13.41
C ILE A 90 5.46 8.27 14.76
N LYS A 91 5.54 9.03 15.85
CA LYS A 91 5.64 8.49 17.20
C LYS A 91 4.37 7.73 17.59
N GLY A 92 3.19 8.24 17.23
CA GLY A 92 1.91 7.56 17.43
C GLY A 92 1.83 6.20 16.72
N HIS A 93 2.53 6.05 15.60
CA HIS A 93 2.69 4.77 14.88
C HIS A 93 3.90 3.92 15.32
N GLY A 94 4.51 4.23 16.47
CA GLY A 94 5.61 3.45 17.01
C GLY A 94 6.88 3.50 16.15
N TYR A 95 7.11 4.60 15.43
CA TYR A 95 8.25 4.80 14.53
C TYR A 95 8.31 3.82 13.35
N VAL A 96 7.19 3.18 12.99
CA VAL A 96 7.09 2.41 11.74
C VAL A 96 7.00 3.37 10.56
N LEU A 97 7.95 3.31 9.64
CA LEU A 97 8.12 4.29 8.55
C LEU A 97 7.72 3.74 7.17
N THR A 98 6.80 2.78 7.13
CA THR A 98 6.26 2.26 5.87
C THR A 98 5.23 3.26 5.28
N PRO A 99 5.40 3.73 4.02
CA PRO A 99 4.53 4.76 3.44
C PRO A 99 3.04 4.45 3.52
N GLY A 100 2.64 3.21 3.24
CA GLY A 100 1.24 2.75 3.30
C GLY A 100 0.55 2.99 4.64
N ARG A 101 1.30 3.16 5.74
CA ARG A 101 0.73 3.46 7.06
C ARG A 101 0.28 4.92 7.19
N TYR A 102 0.86 5.82 6.39
CA TYR A 102 0.61 7.25 6.46
C TYR A 102 -0.30 7.72 5.34
N VAL A 103 -0.09 7.24 4.11
CA VAL A 103 -0.86 7.72 2.95
C VAL A 103 -2.32 7.26 2.96
N GLY A 104 -2.70 6.31 3.82
CA GLY A 104 -4.05 5.75 3.86
C GLY A 104 -4.31 4.79 2.70
N ALA A 105 -5.56 4.37 2.55
CA ALA A 105 -6.01 3.69 1.33
C ALA A 105 -6.53 4.75 0.35
N GLU A 106 -6.37 4.51 -0.95
CA GLU A 106 -7.29 5.12 -1.92
C GLU A 106 -8.72 4.77 -1.50
N GLU A 107 -9.66 5.69 -1.67
CA GLU A 107 -11.08 5.35 -1.56
C GLU A 107 -11.33 4.16 -2.50
N VAL A 108 -11.59 3.01 -1.91
CA VAL A 108 -12.14 1.87 -2.64
C VAL A 108 -13.55 2.32 -3.01
N GLU A 109 -13.96 2.16 -4.27
CA GLU A 109 -15.38 2.29 -4.62
C GLU A 109 -16.16 1.42 -3.64
N ASP A 110 -16.93 2.06 -2.76
CA ASP A 110 -17.85 1.39 -1.88
C ASP A 110 -18.80 0.61 -2.80
N ASP A 111 -18.82 -0.72 -2.65
CA ASP A 111 -19.75 -1.56 -3.40
C ASP A 111 -21.21 -1.32 -2.95
N GLY A 112 -21.40 -0.42 -2.00
CA GLY A 112 -22.67 -0.02 -1.43
C GLY A 112 -23.20 -1.03 -0.44
N VAL A 113 -22.41 -2.07 -0.12
CA VAL A 113 -22.81 -3.15 0.79
C VAL A 113 -22.27 -2.85 2.19
N PRO A 114 -23.15 -2.63 3.19
CA PRO A 114 -22.74 -2.46 4.57
C PRO A 114 -21.84 -3.61 5.03
N PHE A 115 -20.82 -3.29 5.84
CA PHE A 115 -19.86 -4.26 6.37
C PHE A 115 -20.53 -5.51 6.99
N ASP A 116 -21.58 -5.30 7.79
CA ASP A 116 -22.30 -6.38 8.47
C ASP A 116 -23.02 -7.32 7.48
N GLU A 117 -23.56 -6.79 6.39
CA GLU A 117 -24.21 -7.57 5.34
C GLU A 117 -23.16 -8.42 4.59
N LYS A 118 -22.05 -7.80 4.20
CA LYS A 118 -20.93 -8.47 3.53
C LYS A 118 -20.30 -9.56 4.40
N MET A 119 -20.12 -9.30 5.70
CA MET A 119 -19.60 -10.29 6.64
C MET A 119 -20.56 -11.46 6.82
N THR A 120 -21.87 -11.19 6.86
CA THR A 120 -22.89 -12.23 6.96
C THR A 120 -22.85 -13.15 5.72
N GLU A 121 -22.82 -12.56 4.52
CA GLU A 121 -22.75 -13.32 3.27
C GLU A 121 -21.46 -14.16 3.16
N LEU A 122 -20.30 -13.54 3.40
CA LEU A 122 -19.01 -14.22 3.30
C LEU A 122 -18.88 -15.35 4.33
N THR A 123 -19.40 -15.15 5.53
CA THR A 123 -19.38 -16.18 6.57
C THR A 123 -20.32 -17.34 6.23
N ALA A 124 -21.51 -17.06 5.69
CA ALA A 124 -22.42 -18.10 5.22
C ALA A 124 -21.78 -18.95 4.11
N LYS A 125 -21.14 -18.30 3.14
CA LYS A 125 -20.41 -18.97 2.05
C LYS A 125 -19.24 -19.80 2.57
N LEU A 126 -18.52 -19.32 3.57
CA LEU A 126 -17.44 -20.07 4.21
C LEU A 126 -17.96 -21.36 4.88
N TYR A 127 -19.09 -21.29 5.59
CA TYR A 127 -19.70 -22.47 6.21
C TYR A 127 -20.23 -23.47 5.18
N GLU A 128 -20.80 -23.01 4.07
CA GLU A 128 -21.16 -23.87 2.94
C GLU A 128 -19.94 -24.62 2.40
N GLN A 129 -18.82 -23.91 2.23
CA GLN A 129 -17.56 -24.52 1.79
C GLN A 129 -17.02 -25.55 2.78
N PHE A 130 -17.13 -25.32 4.08
CA PHE A 130 -16.78 -26.34 5.09
C PHE A 130 -17.65 -27.59 4.97
N ALA A 131 -18.97 -27.44 4.83
CA ALA A 131 -19.87 -28.58 4.68
C ALA A 131 -19.56 -29.39 3.40
N MET A 132 -19.23 -28.71 2.30
CA MET A 132 -18.79 -29.37 1.07
C MET A 132 -17.45 -30.09 1.26
N ALA A 133 -16.51 -29.49 1.98
CA ALA A 133 -15.21 -30.11 2.28
C ALA A 133 -15.39 -31.39 3.09
N ASP A 134 -16.22 -31.38 4.13
CA ASP A 134 -16.51 -32.56 4.97
C ASP A 134 -17.12 -33.70 4.15
N GLN A 135 -18.08 -33.39 3.26
CA GLN A 135 -18.69 -34.38 2.37
C GLN A 135 -17.67 -34.99 1.41
N LEU A 136 -16.79 -34.16 0.86
CA LEU A 136 -15.77 -34.60 -0.08
C LEU A 136 -14.72 -35.46 0.64
N GLU A 137 -14.32 -35.07 1.85
CA GLU A 137 -13.42 -35.86 2.70
C GLU A 137 -14.02 -37.24 3.00
N ALA A 138 -15.28 -37.29 3.44
CA ALA A 138 -15.96 -38.55 3.70
C ALA A 138 -16.03 -39.46 2.46
N THR A 139 -16.29 -38.87 1.28
CA THR A 139 -16.31 -39.59 0.01
C THR A 139 -14.93 -40.14 -0.36
N ILE A 140 -13.87 -39.34 -0.17
CA ILE A 140 -12.49 -39.75 -0.43
C ILE A 140 -12.09 -40.90 0.50
N ARG A 141 -12.39 -40.81 1.80
CA ARG A 141 -12.11 -41.89 2.77
C ARG A 141 -12.77 -43.20 2.38
N LYS A 142 -14.07 -43.17 2.05
CA LYS A 142 -14.81 -44.34 1.59
C LYS A 142 -14.20 -44.97 0.32
N ASN A 143 -13.74 -44.14 -0.62
CA ASN A 143 -13.09 -44.63 -1.84
C ASN A 143 -11.71 -45.25 -1.54
N LEU A 144 -10.95 -44.69 -0.59
CA LEU A 144 -9.66 -45.26 -0.17
C LEU A 144 -9.85 -46.61 0.54
N GLU A 145 -10.85 -46.74 1.41
CA GLU A 145 -11.25 -48.02 2.04
C GLU A 145 -11.54 -49.08 0.98
N ALA A 146 -12.36 -48.74 -0.03
CA ALA A 146 -12.71 -49.65 -1.12
C ALA A 146 -11.52 -50.10 -1.98
N LEU A 147 -10.46 -49.27 -2.04
CA LEU A 147 -9.21 -49.59 -2.75
C LEU A 147 -8.18 -50.31 -1.87
N GLY A 148 -8.47 -50.51 -0.58
CA GLY A 148 -7.57 -51.18 0.38
C GLY A 148 -6.49 -50.27 0.98
N TYR A 149 -6.65 -48.95 0.88
CA TYR A 149 -5.70 -47.96 1.40
C TYR A 149 -6.31 -47.00 2.44
N GLY A 150 -7.59 -47.19 2.81
CA GLY A 150 -8.26 -46.39 3.84
C GLY A 150 -8.07 -46.98 5.24
N GLU A 151 -7.99 -46.09 6.24
CA GLU A 151 -8.10 -46.42 7.68
C GLU A 151 -9.56 -46.44 8.15
#